data_AF-A0A8T7BVM0-F1
#
_entry.id   AF-A0A8T7BVM0-F1
#
_cell.length_a   1.000
_cell.length_b   1.000
_cell.length_c   1.000
_cell.angle_alpha   90.00
_cell.angle_beta   90.00
_cell.angle_gamma   90.00
#
_symmetry.space_group_name_H-M   'P 1'
#
loop_
_entity.id
_entity.type
_entity.pdbx_description
1 polymer ?
#
loop_
_entity_poly.entity_id
_entity_poly.type
_entity_poly.pdbx_seq_one_letter_code
_entity_poly.pdbx_strand_id
1 'polypeptide(L)'
;AMIHATEKTLKDLGDQVEAEDRVKIENAVSDLKTALKGNDKAVIETKTQALAEASSKLAEKAYSANAESEGPDPVDANASSSSDNSKDDVVDAEFEEVKDDKK
;
A
#
# COMPACT_ATOMS: atom_id res chain seq x y z
N ALA A 1 5.49 3.11 12.28
CA ALA A 1 4.87 2.08 11.44
C ALA A 1 4.69 2.57 10.00
N MET A 2 3.88 3.62 9.75
CA MET A 2 3.54 4.10 8.41
C MET A 2 4.75 4.39 7.50
N ILE A 3 5.72 5.17 7.98
CA ILE A 3 6.97 5.50 7.26
C ILE A 3 7.66 4.24 6.70
N HIS A 4 7.90 3.23 7.55
CA HIS A 4 8.59 2.01 7.16
C HIS A 4 7.75 1.15 6.21
N ALA A 5 6.43 1.11 6.39
CA ALA A 5 5.53 0.40 5.50
C ALA A 5 5.56 1.01 4.08
N THR A 6 5.46 2.34 3.98
CA THR A 6 5.53 3.05 2.70
C THR A 6 6.88 2.87 2.01
N GLU A 7 8.00 2.96 2.75
CA GLU A 7 9.34 2.70 2.20
C GLU A 7 9.47 1.27 1.67
N LYS A 8 8.89 0.29 2.37
CA LYS A 8 8.88 -1.11 1.93
C LYS A 8 8.07 -1.26 0.65
N THR A 9 6.82 -0.81 0.61
CA THR A 9 5.96 -0.93 -0.57
C THR A 9 6.57 -0.24 -1.80
N LEU A 10 7.23 0.90 -1.61
CA LEU A 10 7.88 1.65 -2.69
C LEU A 10 9.11 0.91 -3.24
N LYS A 11 9.80 0.17 -2.38
CA LYS A 11 10.89 -0.72 -2.79
C LYS A 11 10.36 -1.96 -3.51
N ASP A 12 9.29 -2.55 -3.00
CA ASP A 12 8.66 -3.77 -3.55
C ASP A 12 8.07 -3.49 -4.94
N LEU A 13 7.38 -2.36 -5.11
CA LEU A 13 6.85 -1.92 -6.40
C LEU A 13 7.94 -1.49 -7.39
N GLY A 14 9.13 -1.13 -6.92
CA GLY A 14 10.27 -0.86 -7.80
C GLY A 14 9.92 0.08 -8.96
N ASP A 15 10.11 -0.41 -10.18
CA ASP A 15 9.90 0.32 -11.43
C ASP A 15 8.41 0.46 -11.81
N GLN A 16 7.49 -0.19 -11.10
CA GLN A 16 6.05 -0.02 -11.30
C GLN A 16 5.55 1.34 -10.78
N VAL A 17 6.34 2.05 -9.95
CA VAL A 17 6.03 3.41 -9.50
C VAL A 17 6.70 4.42 -10.42
N GLU A 18 5.92 5.37 -10.94
CA GLU A 18 6.46 6.48 -11.72
C GLU A 18 7.54 7.23 -10.92
N ALA A 19 8.63 7.62 -11.59
CA ALA A 19 9.75 8.28 -10.92
C ALA A 19 9.32 9.56 -10.18
N GLU A 20 8.35 10.30 -10.72
CA GLU A 20 7.80 11.49 -10.08
C GLU A 20 7.05 11.17 -8.78
N ASP A 21 6.22 10.12 -8.79
CA ASP A 21 5.47 9.70 -7.60
C ASP A 21 6.38 9.09 -6.54
N ARG A 22 7.39 8.32 -6.97
CA ARG A 22 8.45 7.80 -6.11
C ARG A 22 9.12 8.92 -5.32
N VAL A 23 9.58 9.97 -6.02
CA VAL A 23 10.24 11.12 -5.41
C VAL A 23 9.30 11.87 -4.47
N LYS A 24 8.02 12.03 -4.82
CA LYS A 24 7.02 12.66 -3.93
C LYS A 24 6.86 11.89 -2.63
N ILE A 25 6.78 10.57 -2.69
CA ILE A 25 6.62 9.71 -1.50
C ILE A 25 7.88 9.75 -0.64
N GLU A 26 9.07 9.61 -1.24
CA GLU A 26 10.35 9.69 -0.52
C GLU A 26 10.51 11.05 0.19
N ASN A 27 10.12 12.14 -0.45
CA ASN A 27 10.11 13.47 0.15
C ASN A 27 9.11 13.57 1.32
N ALA A 28 7.88 13.06 1.15
CA ALA A 28 6.88 13.06 2.23
C ALA A 28 7.34 12.24 3.45
N VAL A 29 7.98 11.10 3.22
CA VAL A 29 8.61 10.26 4.25
C VAL A 29 9.72 11.03 4.98
N SER A 30 10.62 11.68 4.24
CA SER A 30 11.73 12.47 4.80
C SER A 30 11.24 13.67 5.61
N ASP A 31 10.24 14.38 5.08
CA ASP A 31 9.61 15.53 5.73
C ASP A 31 8.93 15.12 7.03
N LEU A 32 8.19 14.00 7.04
CA LEU A 32 7.59 13.49 8.26
C LEU A 32 8.65 13.06 9.27
N LYS A 33 9.71 12.36 8.84
CA LYS A 33 10.86 12.01 9.71
C LYS A 33 11.49 13.26 10.34
N THR A 34 11.57 14.35 9.59
CA THR A 34 12.13 15.62 10.08
C THR A 34 11.17 16.32 11.03
N ALA A 35 9.88 16.37 10.70
CA ALA A 35 8.84 16.93 11.57
C ALA A 35 8.76 16.20 12.92
N LEU A 36 8.91 14.87 12.90
CA LEU A 36 8.95 14.03 14.11
C LEU A 36 10.16 14.28 15.02
N LYS A 37 11.24 14.90 14.50
CA LYS A 37 12.37 15.36 15.32
C LYS A 37 12.11 16.71 16.00
N GLY A 38 11.09 17.43 15.53
CA GLY A 38 10.61 18.66 16.13
C GLY A 38 9.47 18.42 17.13
N ASN A 39 8.83 19.51 17.53
CA ASN A 39 7.72 19.51 18.49
C ASN A 39 6.44 20.16 17.96
N ASP A 40 6.38 20.44 16.65
CA ASP A 40 5.21 21.05 16.03
C ASP A 40 4.20 19.99 15.62
N LYS A 41 3.18 19.83 16.47
CA LYS A 41 2.10 18.85 16.27
C LYS A 41 1.31 19.11 14.98
N ALA A 42 1.07 20.37 14.62
CA ALA A 42 0.31 20.72 13.42
C ALA A 42 1.07 20.32 12.15
N VAL A 43 2.40 20.50 12.17
CA VAL A 43 3.27 20.05 11.08
C VAL A 43 3.30 18.53 11.00
N ILE A 44 3.44 17.82 12.12
CA ILE A 44 3.44 16.36 12.15
C ILE A 44 2.13 15.79 11.61
N GLU A 45 0.97 16.32 12.04
CA GLU A 45 -0.35 15.89 11.55
C GLU A 45 -0.49 16.12 10.05
N THR A 46 -0.12 17.32 9.56
CA THR A 46 -0.16 17.66 8.13
C THR A 46 0.71 16.73 7.30
N LYS A 47 1.95 16.47 7.74
CA LYS A 47 2.89 15.57 7.04
C LYS A 47 2.45 14.11 7.13
N THR A 48 1.79 13.71 8.21
CA THR A 48 1.22 12.37 8.37
C THR A 48 0.06 12.16 7.41
N GLN A 49 -0.84 13.13 7.25
CA GLN A 49 -1.93 13.06 6.27
C GLN A 49 -1.38 12.99 4.84
N ALA A 50 -0.40 13.84 4.50
CA ALA A 50 0.22 13.81 3.18
C ALA A 50 0.88 12.45 2.88
N LEU A 51 1.57 11.85 3.87
CA LEU A 51 2.13 10.51 3.72
C LEU A 51 1.03 9.44 3.59
N ALA A 52 -0.04 9.55 4.37
CA ALA A 52 -1.16 8.62 4.33
C ALA A 52 -1.81 8.60 2.94
N GLU A 53 -2.15 9.77 2.38
CA GLU A 53 -2.73 9.89 1.03
C GLU A 53 -1.82 9.30 -0.05
N ALA A 54 -0.51 9.56 0.03
CA ALA A 54 0.45 9.01 -0.91
C ALA A 54 0.60 7.49 -0.75
N SER A 55 0.58 7.00 0.49
CA SER A 55 0.67 5.58 0.81
C SER A 55 -0.57 4.79 0.37
N SER A 56 -1.77 5.38 0.38
CA SER A 56 -2.99 4.73 -0.10
C SER A 56 -2.92 4.44 -1.60
N LYS A 57 -2.48 5.42 -2.39
CA LYS A 57 -2.27 5.23 -3.84
C LYS A 57 -1.21 4.17 -4.13
N LEU A 58 -0.16 4.15 -3.32
CA LEU A 58 0.90 3.16 -3.41
C LEU A 58 0.39 1.76 -3.03
N ALA A 59 -0.46 1.66 -2.00
CA ALA A 59 -1.07 0.41 -1.57
C ALA A 59 -2.02 -0.16 -2.63
N GLU A 60 -2.84 0.68 -3.27
CA GLU A 60 -3.67 0.26 -4.41
C GLU A 60 -2.80 -0.34 -5.54
N LYS A 61 -1.70 0.34 -5.89
CA LYS A 61 -0.78 -0.14 -6.93
C LYS A 61 -0.07 -1.43 -6.52
N ALA A 62 0.31 -1.56 -5.24
CA ALA A 62 0.91 -2.77 -4.70
C ALA A 62 -0.05 -3.96 -4.67
N TYR A 63 -1.33 -3.70 -4.40
CA TYR A 63 -2.37 -4.72 -4.43
C TYR A 63 -2.59 -5.21 -5.87
N SER A 64 -2.67 -4.29 -6.84
CA SER A 64 -2.74 -4.66 -8.26
C SER A 64 -1.50 -5.41 -8.74
N ALA A 65 -0.31 -4.98 -8.32
CA ALA A 65 0.95 -5.64 -8.69
C ALA A 65 1.10 -7.05 -8.10
N ASN A 66 0.59 -7.29 -6.88
CA ASN A 66 0.61 -8.62 -6.27
C ASN A 66 -0.49 -9.53 -6.83
N ALA A 67 -1.67 -8.98 -7.18
CA ALA A 67 -2.75 -9.75 -7.80
C ALA A 67 -2.32 -10.42 -9.11
N GLU A 68 -1.43 -9.79 -9.89
CA GLU A 68 -0.88 -10.38 -11.13
C GLU A 68 0.25 -11.41 -10.91
N SER A 69 0.80 -11.57 -9.69
CA SER A 69 2.04 -12.34 -9.49
C SER A 69 1.92 -13.63 -8.69
N GLU A 70 0.94 -13.83 -7.83
CA GLU A 70 0.63 -15.12 -7.16
C GLU A 70 -0.55 -14.89 -6.20
N GLY A 71 -1.36 -15.94 -5.96
CA GLY A 71 -2.52 -15.93 -5.06
C GLY A 71 -2.22 -15.47 -3.62
N PRO A 72 -3.25 -15.39 -2.75
CA PRO A 72 -3.32 -14.48 -1.62
C PRO A 72 -2.28 -14.80 -0.52
N ASP A 73 -1.09 -14.22 -0.62
CA ASP A 73 -0.21 -14.06 0.52
C ASP A 73 -0.60 -12.76 1.27
N PRO A 74 -0.94 -12.85 2.57
CA PRO A 74 -1.42 -11.70 3.33
C PRO A 74 -0.27 -10.71 3.49
N VAL A 75 -0.27 -9.67 2.66
CA VAL A 75 0.38 -8.42 3.02
C VAL A 75 -0.23 -8.00 4.36
N ASP A 76 0.58 -8.04 5.41
CA ASP A 76 0.27 -7.60 6.76
C ASP A 76 -0.16 -6.13 6.68
N ALA A 77 -1.45 -5.93 6.40
CA ALA A 77 -2.19 -4.71 6.55
C ALA A 77 -2.44 -4.55 8.05
N ASN A 78 -1.38 -4.35 8.82
CA ASN A 78 -1.48 -3.79 10.15
C ASN A 78 -1.76 -2.29 10.04
N ALA A 79 -2.88 -1.97 9.41
CA ALA A 79 -3.63 -0.74 9.56
C ALA A 79 -4.73 -1.07 10.58
N SER A 80 -4.41 -0.79 11.84
CA SER A 80 -5.39 -0.72 12.92
C SER A 80 -6.55 0.19 12.53
N SER A 81 -7.63 -0.40 12.03
CA SER A 81 -8.97 0.14 12.08
C SER A 81 -9.85 -0.88 12.77
N SER A 82 -10.06 -0.70 14.07
CA SER A 82 -11.25 -1.23 14.72
C SER A 82 -12.47 -0.66 14.01
N SER A 83 -13.13 -1.47 13.18
CA SER A 83 -14.58 -1.45 13.14
C SER A 83 -15.08 -2.83 12.75
N ASP A 84 -15.97 -3.29 13.60
CA ASP A 84 -16.77 -4.49 13.58
C ASP A 84 -17.55 -4.69 12.25
N ASN A 85 -17.82 -5.98 11.98
CA ASN A 85 -18.74 -6.56 11.00
C ASN A 85 -18.35 -6.76 9.53
N SER A 86 -18.23 -8.07 9.22
CA SER A 86 -18.93 -8.79 8.14
C SER A 86 -18.20 -8.99 6.79
N LYS A 87 -18.05 -10.30 6.47
CA LYS A 87 -17.82 -10.96 5.16
C LYS A 87 -16.38 -10.80 4.65
N ASP A 88 -15.50 -11.80 4.68
CA ASP A 88 -15.61 -13.21 4.26
C ASP A 88 -16.39 -13.42 2.95
N ASP A 89 -16.13 -12.56 1.96
CA ASP A 89 -16.54 -12.78 0.57
C ASP A 89 -15.63 -12.02 -0.40
N VAL A 90 -14.30 -12.17 -0.26
CA VAL A 90 -13.40 -11.87 -1.39
C VAL A 90 -13.27 -13.17 -2.17
N VAL A 91 -14.21 -13.28 -3.10
CA VAL A 91 -14.26 -14.27 -4.16
C VAL A 91 -12.96 -14.18 -4.95
N ASP A 92 -12.18 -15.25 -4.90
CA ASP A 92 -10.98 -15.49 -5.72
C ASP A 92 -11.45 -15.65 -7.18
N ALA A 93 -11.57 -14.52 -7.85
CA ALA A 93 -12.24 -14.36 -9.13
C ALA A 93 -11.28 -14.53 -10.32
N GLU A 94 -10.39 -15.53 -10.30
CA GLU A 94 -9.45 -15.78 -11.42
C GLU A 94 -9.12 -17.28 -11.60
N PHE A 95 -10.10 -18.11 -11.98
CA PHE A 95 -9.80 -19.33 -12.75
C PHE A 95 -10.89 -19.60 -13.78
N GLU A 96 -10.84 -18.81 -14.86
CA GLU A 96 -11.50 -19.13 -16.13
C GLU A 96 -10.42 -19.51 -17.16
N GLU A 97 -10.09 -20.81 -17.26
CA GLU A 97 -9.60 -21.39 -18.51
C GLU A 97 -10.12 -22.83 -18.62
N VAL A 98 -11.32 -23.00 -19.17
CA VAL A 98 -11.59 -23.47 -20.54
C VAL A 98 -11.27 -24.95 -20.75
N LYS A 99 -12.38 -25.70 -20.90
CA LYS A 99 -12.60 -26.88 -21.76
C LYS A 99 -11.37 -27.67 -22.20
N ASP A 100 -11.38 -28.97 -21.87
CA ASP A 100 -11.07 -29.96 -22.90
C ASP A 100 -12.00 -31.17 -22.80
N ASP A 101 -12.73 -31.37 -23.89
CA ASP A 101 -13.40 -32.60 -24.27
C ASP A 101 -12.42 -33.79 -24.21
N LYS A 102 -12.84 -34.93 -23.64
CA LYS A 102 -12.82 -36.25 -24.33
C LYS A 102 -13.18 -37.42 -23.41
N LYS A 103 -14.19 -38.15 -23.89
CA LYS A 103 -14.59 -39.56 -23.66
C LYS A 103 -15.50 -39.89 -22.49
#